data_AF-A0A0G1TVL2-F1
#
_entry.id   AF-A0A0G1TVL2-F1
#
_cell.length_a   1.000
_cell.length_b   1.000
_cell.length_c   1.000
_cell.angle_alpha   90.00
_cell.angle_beta   90.00
_cell.angle_gamma   90.00
#
_symmetry.space_group_name_H-M   'P 1'
#
loop_
_entity.id
_entity.type
_entity.pdbx_description
1 polymer ?
#
loop_
_entity_poly.entity_id
_entity_poly.type
_entity_poly.pdbx_seq_one_letter_code
_entity_poly.pdbx_strand_id
1 'polypeptide(L)'
;MYQLPRESRVEDAIVAAGGLAADADSERIAATINRAAKVVDGGKLYFPRQGERQGASLSGSGQDSSGVTRVASVSINSASQAEFEALPGVGPVTAKKIIDNRPYQTLEELLAKKILSATLYEKLKDELTL
;
A
#
# COMPACT_ATOMS: atom_id res chain seq x y z
N MET A 1 -8.05 23.57 -20.23
CA MET A 1 -6.83 22.78 -20.51
C MET A 1 -5.69 23.76 -20.58
N TYR A 2 -4.75 23.71 -19.63
CA TYR A 2 -3.56 24.56 -19.64
C TYR A 2 -2.39 23.71 -20.14
N GLN A 3 -1.69 24.20 -21.16
CA GLN A 3 -0.49 23.56 -21.70
C GLN A 3 0.72 24.23 -21.06
N LEU A 4 1.56 23.43 -20.40
CA LEU A 4 2.83 23.89 -19.86
C LEU A 4 3.97 23.33 -20.72
N PRO A 5 5.03 24.12 -20.97
CA PRO A 5 6.23 23.58 -21.60
C PRO A 5 6.81 22.44 -20.76
N ARG A 6 7.38 21.43 -21.42
CA ARG A 6 7.97 20.21 -20.81
C ARG A 6 9.09 20.44 -19.78
N GLU A 7 9.56 21.67 -19.63
CA GLU A 7 10.56 22.07 -18.63
C GLU A 7 9.99 22.98 -17.54
N SER A 8 8.66 23.16 -17.51
CA SER A 8 7.98 23.92 -16.49
C SER A 8 8.21 23.32 -15.11
N ARG A 9 8.49 24.21 -14.17
CA ARG A 9 8.65 23.87 -12.76
C ARG A 9 7.27 23.79 -12.11
N VAL A 10 7.22 23.13 -10.96
CA VAL A 10 5.99 23.03 -10.15
C VAL A 10 5.38 24.42 -9.89
N GLU A 11 6.23 25.44 -9.73
CA GLU A 11 5.79 26.82 -9.64
C GLU A 11 5.01 27.34 -10.85
N ASP A 12 5.46 27.04 -12.06
CA ASP A 12 4.82 27.44 -13.31
C ASP A 12 3.45 26.75 -13.46
N ALA A 13 3.33 25.49 -13.01
CA ALA A 13 2.07 24.77 -12.93
C ALA A 13 1.08 25.40 -11.95
N ILE A 14 1.55 25.89 -10.81
CA ILE A 14 0.72 26.59 -9.83
C ILE A 14 0.20 27.91 -10.43
N VAL A 15 1.07 28.68 -11.10
CA VAL A 15 0.68 29.94 -11.74
C VAL A 15 -0.32 29.69 -12.87
N ALA A 16 -0.07 28.69 -13.72
CA ALA A 16 -0.98 28.29 -14.79
C ALA A 16 -2.33 27.76 -14.28
N ALA A 17 -2.36 27.16 -13.08
CA ALA A 17 -3.59 26.71 -12.43
C ALA A 17 -4.42 27.86 -11.80
N GLY A 18 -3.93 29.11 -11.85
CA GLY A 18 -4.60 30.27 -11.26
C GLY A 18 -4.07 30.67 -9.87
N GLY A 19 -2.92 30.13 -9.47
CA GLY A 19 -2.28 30.45 -8.19
C GLY A 19 -2.75 29.58 -7.02
N LEU A 20 -2.19 29.85 -5.84
CA LEU A 20 -2.63 29.22 -4.60
C LEU A 20 -3.95 29.86 -4.14
N ALA A 21 -4.88 29.04 -3.62
CA ALA A 21 -6.11 29.55 -3.02
C ALA A 21 -5.80 30.47 -1.81
N ALA A 22 -6.67 31.43 -1.51
CA ALA A 22 -6.50 32.33 -0.36
C ALA A 22 -6.44 31.57 0.97
N ASP A 23 -7.19 30.47 1.07
CA ASP A 23 -7.18 29.54 2.20
C ASP A 23 -6.12 28.43 2.07
N ALA A 24 -5.16 28.52 1.15
CA ALA A 24 -4.10 27.53 1.02
C ALA A 24 -3.00 27.77 2.08
N ASP A 25 -2.51 26.70 2.69
CA ASP A 25 -1.44 26.81 3.68
C ASP A 25 -0.09 26.95 2.98
N SER A 26 0.32 28.18 2.68
CA SER A 26 1.55 28.45 1.93
C SER A 26 2.80 27.93 2.64
N GLU A 27 2.82 27.93 3.98
CA GLU A 27 3.95 27.41 4.76
C GLU A 27 4.06 25.89 4.63
N ARG A 28 2.95 25.17 4.76
CA ARG A 28 2.94 23.70 4.56
C ARG A 28 3.21 23.31 3.11
N ILE A 29 2.74 24.09 2.14
CA ILE A 29 3.02 23.85 0.72
C ILE A 29 4.52 24.00 0.44
N ALA A 30 5.14 25.07 0.95
CA ALA A 30 6.58 25.30 0.80
C ALA A 30 7.43 24.22 1.50
N ALA A 31 6.97 23.70 2.65
CA ALA A 31 7.66 22.64 3.38
C ALA A 31 7.50 21.25 2.75
N THR A 32 6.39 20.97 2.06
CA THR A 32 6.06 19.62 1.54
C THR A 32 6.42 19.47 0.06
N ILE A 33 6.39 20.55 -0.71
CA ILE A 33 6.55 20.53 -2.16
C ILE A 33 7.80 21.30 -2.57
N ASN A 34 8.64 20.66 -3.37
CA ASN A 34 9.74 21.35 -4.03
C ASN A 34 9.21 22.13 -5.25
N ARG A 35 8.93 23.42 -5.07
CA ARG A 35 8.45 24.34 -6.13
C ARG A 35 9.40 24.44 -7.33
N ALA A 36 10.69 24.20 -7.09
CA ALA A 36 11.71 24.24 -8.13
C ALA A 36 11.83 22.93 -8.92
N ALA A 37 11.18 21.85 -8.49
CA ALA A 37 11.21 20.57 -9.19
C ALA A 37 10.55 20.67 -10.57
N LYS A 38 11.02 19.86 -11.53
CA LYS A 38 10.38 19.72 -12.84
C LYS A 38 9.03 19.02 -12.68
N VAL A 39 8.01 19.51 -13.36
CA VAL A 39 6.70 18.86 -13.39
C VAL A 39 6.78 17.61 -14.26
N VAL A 40 6.27 16.50 -13.75
CA VAL A 40 6.19 15.23 -14.48
C VAL A 40 4.74 14.99 -14.86
N ASP A 41 4.50 14.62 -16.12
CA ASP A 41 3.18 14.25 -16.60
C ASP A 41 2.65 13.03 -15.81
N GLY A 42 1.39 13.08 -15.38
CA GLY A 42 0.80 12.08 -14.49
C GLY A 42 1.18 12.22 -13.00
N GLY A 43 1.97 13.22 -12.61
CA GLY A 43 2.29 13.49 -11.21
C GLY A 43 1.13 14.12 -10.42
N LYS A 44 0.90 13.68 -9.18
CA LYS A 44 -0.08 14.27 -8.26
C LYS A 44 0.61 15.23 -7.28
N LEU A 45 0.21 16.49 -7.31
CA LEU A 45 0.61 17.50 -6.32
C LEU A 45 -0.57 17.78 -5.39
N TYR A 46 -0.33 17.76 -4.08
CA TYR A 46 -1.35 17.99 -3.07
C TYR A 46 -1.11 19.32 -2.36
N PHE A 47 -2.09 20.22 -2.42
CA PHE A 47 -2.02 21.54 -1.78
C PHE A 47 -2.95 21.57 -0.56
N PRO A 48 -2.42 21.47 0.67
CA PRO A 48 -3.24 21.53 1.88
C PRO A 48 -3.86 22.92 2.08
N ARG A 49 -5.06 22.95 2.67
CA ARG A 49 -5.70 24.18 3.13
C ARG A 49 -5.24 24.59 4.53
N GLN A 50 -5.29 25.88 4.82
CA GLN A 50 -4.96 26.48 6.10
C GLN A 50 -5.92 25.94 7.17
N GLY A 51 -5.38 25.31 8.20
CA GLY A 51 -6.16 24.68 9.27
C GLY A 51 -6.69 23.28 8.95
N GLU A 52 -6.36 22.71 7.78
CA GLU A 52 -6.61 21.29 7.51
C GLU A 52 -5.67 20.44 8.39
N ARG A 53 -6.14 20.06 9.58
CA ARG A 53 -5.52 18.98 10.35
C ARG A 53 -5.61 17.74 9.47
N GLN A 54 -4.47 17.17 9.07
CA GLN A 54 -4.41 15.84 8.47
C GLN A 54 -5.12 14.85 9.40
N GLY A 55 -6.41 14.64 9.13
CA GLY A 55 -7.34 13.81 9.87
C GLY A 55 -8.04 12.84 8.93
N ALA A 56 -7.27 12.33 7.97
CA ALA A 56 -7.56 11.12 7.22
C ALA A 56 -6.21 10.63 6.66
N SER A 57 -5.43 10.02 7.56
CA SER A 57 -4.53 8.91 7.29
C SER A 57 -4.06 8.76 5.84
N LEU A 58 -3.08 9.56 5.43
CA LEU A 58 -2.13 9.11 4.42
C LEU A 58 -1.21 8.09 5.09
N SER A 59 -1.72 6.87 5.24
CA SER A 59 -0.86 5.68 5.26
C SER A 59 -0.33 5.51 3.84
N GLY A 60 0.62 6.36 3.47
CA GLY A 60 1.37 6.28 2.23
C GLY A 60 2.58 5.36 2.42
N SER A 61 2.33 4.13 2.90
CA SER A 61 3.26 3.05 2.61
C SER A 61 3.04 2.70 1.14
N GLY A 62 4.11 2.79 0.36
CA GLY A 62 4.10 2.32 -1.02
C GLY A 62 3.60 0.88 -1.07
N GLN A 63 2.55 0.68 -1.86
CA GLN A 63 2.24 -0.57 -2.52
C GLN A 63 1.21 -0.26 -3.60
N ASP A 64 1.77 0.09 -4.75
CA ASP A 64 1.22 -0.33 -6.02
C ASP A 64 0.97 -1.83 -5.95
N SER A 65 -0.29 -2.24 -5.91
CA SER A 65 -0.80 -3.54 -6.34
C SER A 65 -2.32 -3.55 -6.20
N SER A 66 -2.99 -3.34 -7.32
CA SER A 66 -4.25 -4.01 -7.65
C SER A 66 -5.40 -3.84 -6.67
N GLY A 67 -6.21 -2.82 -6.93
CA GLY A 67 -7.62 -2.78 -6.51
C GLY A 67 -8.41 -3.93 -7.13
N VAL A 68 -8.29 -5.11 -6.51
CA VAL A 68 -9.27 -6.18 -6.62
C VAL A 68 -9.72 -6.41 -5.19
N THR A 69 -11.01 -6.19 -4.93
CA THR A 69 -11.73 -6.92 -3.88
C THR A 69 -11.58 -8.41 -4.22
N ARG A 70 -10.45 -8.99 -3.85
CA ARG A 70 -10.24 -10.42 -3.78
C ARG A 70 -10.37 -10.70 -2.29
N VAL A 71 -11.28 -11.62 -1.97
CA VAL A 71 -11.29 -12.37 -0.71
C VAL A 71 -9.86 -12.44 -0.20
N ALA A 72 -9.59 -11.90 0.99
CA ALA A 72 -8.25 -11.62 1.49
C ALA A 72 -7.39 -12.90 1.50
N SER A 73 -6.72 -13.20 0.38
CA SER A 73 -5.88 -14.38 0.27
C SER A 73 -4.59 -14.12 1.04
N VAL A 74 -4.30 -14.97 2.01
CA VAL A 74 -3.14 -14.89 2.88
C VAL A 74 -1.91 -15.44 2.14
N SER A 75 -0.93 -14.58 1.86
CA SER A 75 0.34 -14.98 1.22
C SER A 75 1.22 -15.77 2.17
N ILE A 76 1.60 -17.00 1.83
CA ILE A 76 2.37 -17.87 2.74
C ILE A 76 3.80 -17.35 2.99
N ASN A 77 4.37 -16.63 2.02
CA ASN A 77 5.72 -16.06 2.12
C ASN A 77 5.77 -14.66 2.74
N SER A 78 4.67 -13.88 2.68
CA SER A 78 4.66 -12.48 3.14
C SER A 78 3.69 -12.18 4.28
N ALA A 79 2.69 -13.03 4.53
CA ALA A 79 1.67 -12.74 5.54
C ALA A 79 2.24 -12.67 6.96
N SER A 80 1.55 -11.94 7.82
CA SER A 80 1.88 -11.77 9.22
C SER A 80 1.35 -12.94 10.04
N GLN A 81 1.89 -13.11 11.26
CA GLN A 81 1.39 -14.14 12.18
C GLN A 81 -0.11 -13.98 12.45
N ALA A 82 -0.57 -12.74 12.65
CA ALA A 82 -1.97 -12.41 12.88
C ALA A 82 -2.90 -12.80 11.72
N GLU A 83 -2.42 -12.76 10.47
CA GLU A 83 -3.20 -13.14 9.29
C GLU A 83 -3.39 -14.66 9.22
N PHE A 84 -2.36 -15.43 9.59
CA PHE A 84 -2.52 -16.88 9.74
C PHE A 84 -3.41 -17.23 10.94
N GLU A 85 -3.30 -16.53 12.06
CA GLU A 85 -4.14 -16.76 13.24
C GLU A 85 -5.61 -16.41 13.00
N ALA A 86 -5.91 -15.56 12.01
CA ALA A 86 -7.27 -15.29 11.56
C ALA A 86 -7.89 -16.46 10.80
N LEU A 87 -7.09 -17.42 10.32
CA LEU A 87 -7.57 -18.58 9.58
C LEU A 87 -8.18 -19.63 10.52
N PRO A 88 -9.34 -20.21 10.16
CA PRO A 88 -10.03 -21.18 11.01
C PRO A 88 -9.18 -22.44 11.25
N GLY A 89 -8.77 -22.65 12.49
CA GLY A 89 -8.00 -23.82 12.93
C GLY A 89 -6.48 -23.65 12.86
N VAL A 90 -5.99 -22.46 12.52
CA VAL A 90 -4.56 -22.12 12.59
C VAL A 90 -4.30 -21.35 13.88
N GLY A 91 -3.54 -21.97 14.79
CA GLY A 91 -3.13 -21.32 16.05
C GLY A 91 -1.77 -20.61 15.94
N PRO A 92 -1.36 -19.86 16.97
CA PRO A 92 -0.09 -19.14 17.03
C PRO A 92 1.13 -20.07 16.82
N VAL A 93 1.05 -21.31 17.30
CA VAL A 93 2.10 -22.33 17.12
C VAL A 93 2.26 -22.70 15.65
N THR A 94 1.15 -22.86 14.94
CA THR A 94 1.15 -23.21 13.52
C THR A 94 1.59 -22.00 12.68
N ALA A 95 1.05 -20.81 12.96
CA ALA A 95 1.44 -19.57 12.29
C ALA A 95 2.95 -19.31 12.41
N LYS A 96 3.52 -19.49 13.60
CA LYS A 96 4.96 -19.33 13.83
C LYS A 96 5.78 -20.36 13.05
N LYS A 97 5.35 -21.63 13.00
CA LYS A 97 5.99 -22.66 12.18
C LYS A 97 5.96 -22.31 10.69
N ILE A 98 4.86 -21.73 10.20
CA ILE A 98 4.76 -21.28 8.81
C ILE A 98 5.83 -20.23 8.52
N ILE A 99 5.94 -19.20 9.37
CA ILE A 99 6.92 -18.12 9.21
C ILE A 99 8.36 -18.63 9.30
N ASP A 100 8.65 -19.52 10.24
CA ASP A 100 9.99 -20.09 10.48
C ASP A 100 10.49 -20.94 9.30
N ASN A 101 9.58 -21.59 8.57
CA ASN A 101 9.90 -22.51 7.47
C ASN A 101 9.82 -21.89 6.06
N ARG A 102 9.78 -20.55 5.98
CA ARG A 102 9.90 -19.80 4.72
C ARG A 102 11.30 -19.95 4.11
N PRO A 103 11.44 -19.83 2.78
CA PRO A 103 10.39 -19.62 1.78
C PRO A 103 9.72 -20.91 1.33
N TYR A 104 8.48 -20.79 0.86
CA TYR A 104 7.72 -21.86 0.22
C TYR A 104 7.62 -21.61 -1.28
N GLN A 105 7.83 -22.66 -2.07
CA GLN A 105 7.63 -22.67 -3.52
C GLN A 105 6.23 -23.12 -3.91
N THR A 106 5.59 -23.96 -3.08
CA THR A 106 4.24 -24.47 -3.35
C THR A 106 3.39 -24.47 -2.08
N LEU A 107 2.07 -24.39 -2.26
CA LEU A 107 1.10 -24.51 -1.16
C LEU A 107 1.19 -25.89 -0.46
N GLU A 108 1.54 -26.95 -1.20
CA GLU A 108 1.65 -28.32 -0.71
C GLU A 108 2.80 -28.54 0.29
N GLU A 109 3.80 -27.64 0.32
CA GLU A 109 4.87 -27.73 1.31
C GLU A 109 4.37 -27.59 2.75
N LEU A 110 3.24 -26.92 2.97
CA LEU A 110 2.59 -26.82 4.28
C LEU A 110 2.14 -28.19 4.80
N LEU A 111 1.73 -29.08 3.89
CA LEU A 111 1.41 -30.48 4.18
C LEU A 111 2.67 -31.33 4.34
N ALA A 112 3.62 -31.18 3.42
CA ALA A 112 4.85 -31.97 3.39
C ALA A 112 5.69 -31.78 4.67
N LYS A 113 5.76 -30.55 5.18
CA LYS A 113 6.43 -30.19 6.44
C LYS A 113 5.58 -30.47 7.69
N LYS A 114 4.40 -31.10 7.53
CA LYS A 114 3.43 -31.39 8.61
C LYS A 114 3.07 -30.15 9.45
N ILE A 115 3.01 -28.98 8.80
CA ILE A 115 2.62 -27.73 9.44
C ILE A 115 1.09 -27.64 9.50
N LEU A 116 0.42 -28.01 8.40
CA LEU A 116 -1.04 -28.13 8.29
C LEU A 116 -1.46 -29.59 8.13
N SER A 117 -2.64 -29.94 8.64
CA SER A 117 -3.29 -31.22 8.34
C SER A 117 -4.02 -31.14 7.00
N ALA A 118 -4.22 -32.27 6.33
CA ALA A 118 -4.96 -32.35 5.05
C ALA A 118 -6.35 -31.71 5.12
N THR A 119 -7.04 -31.90 6.23
CA THR A 119 -8.35 -31.31 6.48
C THR A 119 -8.32 -29.79 6.58
N LEU A 120 -7.27 -29.22 7.17
CA LEU A 120 -7.13 -27.76 7.29
C LEU A 120 -6.72 -27.15 5.95
N TYR A 121 -5.76 -27.78 5.28
CA TYR A 121 -5.27 -27.34 3.98
C TYR A 121 -6.40 -27.24 2.95
N GLU A 122 -7.27 -28.25 2.86
CA GLU A 122 -8.43 -28.27 1.96
C GLU A 122 -9.39 -27.09 2.18
N LYS A 123 -9.53 -26.63 3.43
CA LYS A 123 -10.37 -25.47 3.77
C LYS A 123 -9.71 -24.14 3.46
N LEU A 124 -8.38 -24.09 3.57
CA LEU A 124 -7.60 -22.86 3.45
C LEU A 124 -6.98 -22.67 2.06
N LYS A 125 -6.91 -23.71 1.22
CA LYS A 125 -6.29 -23.64 -0.11
C LYS A 125 -6.88 -22.56 -1.02
N ASP A 126 -8.14 -22.19 -0.81
CA ASP A 126 -8.82 -21.12 -1.55
C ASP A 126 -8.47 -19.72 -1.02
N GLU A 127 -8.12 -19.64 0.27
CA GLU A 127 -7.71 -18.42 0.96
C GLU A 127 -6.19 -18.26 1.03
N LEU A 128 -5.39 -19.21 0.53
CA LEU A 128 -3.93 -19.16 0.58
C LEU A 128 -3.34 -18.85 -0.80
N THR A 129 -2.30 -18.01 -0.82
CA THR A 129 -1.50 -17.74 -2.02
C THR A 129 -0.01 -17.81 -1.70
N LEU A 130 0.84 -17.88 -2.71
CA LEU A 130 2.30 -17.83 -2.57
C LEU A 130 2.80 -16.44 -2.14
#